data_AF-A0A849R3P6-F1
#
_entry.id   AF-A0A849R3P6-F1
#
_cell.length_a   1.000
_cell.length_b   1.000
_cell.length_c   1.000
_cell.angle_alpha   90.00
_cell.angle_beta   90.00
_cell.angle_gamma   90.00
#
_symmetry.space_group_name_H-M   'P 1'
#
loop_
_entity.id
_entity.type
_entity.pdbx_description
1 polymer ?
#
loop_
_entity_poly.entity_id
_entity_poly.type
_entity_poly.pdbx_seq_one_letter_code
_entity_poly.pdbx_strand_id
1 'polypeptide(L)'
;LDAIAHFLYGQNHPTNANIIIGLSSAFIDNGTLMFAVLNMHPDLPPGQWLLLTLTLGVGGSLLAIGSAPGVGLLGQIKEGYTFGYHMRWMPVILLGYIASIAVHFWINAEYF
;
A
#
# COMPACT_ATOMS: atom_id res chain seq x y z
N LEU A 1 -12.68 3.17 -8.83
CA LEU A 1 -11.27 2.91 -8.51
C LEU A 1 -10.40 3.13 -9.73
N ASP A 2 -10.78 2.57 -10.87
CA ASP A 2 -10.10 2.75 -12.16
C ASP A 2 -9.92 4.22 -12.57
N ALA A 3 -10.91 5.08 -12.31
CA ALA A 3 -10.78 6.53 -12.58
C ALA A 3 -9.72 7.23 -11.70
N ILE A 4 -9.57 6.79 -10.44
CA ILE A 4 -8.58 7.36 -9.51
C ILE A 4 -7.19 6.91 -9.92
N ALA A 5 -7.03 5.64 -10.24
CA ALA A 5 -5.76 5.11 -10.69
C ALA A 5 -5.35 5.75 -12.03
N HIS A 6 -6.26 5.90 -13.00
CA HIS A 6 -5.99 6.64 -14.25
C HIS A 6 -5.56 8.09 -14.02
N PHE A 7 -6.20 8.80 -13.09
CA PHE A 7 -5.80 10.15 -12.75
C PHE A 7 -4.39 10.19 -12.12
N LEU A 8 -4.09 9.25 -11.22
CA LEU A 8 -2.79 9.20 -10.55
C LEU A 8 -1.65 8.88 -11.50
N TYR A 9 -1.77 7.86 -12.35
CA TYR A 9 -0.71 7.51 -13.31
C TYR A 9 -0.69 8.38 -14.57
N GLY A 10 -1.78 9.09 -14.90
CA GLY A 10 -1.85 9.96 -16.07
C GLY A 10 -1.23 11.34 -15.89
N GLN A 11 -1.10 11.83 -14.64
CA GLN A 11 -0.57 13.18 -14.34
C GLN A 11 0.57 13.23 -13.32
N ASN A 12 0.89 12.12 -12.63
CA ASN A 12 1.98 12.08 -11.67
C ASN A 12 3.12 11.15 -12.11
N HIS A 13 4.32 11.42 -11.61
CA HIS A 13 5.44 10.50 -11.73
C HIS A 13 5.04 9.13 -11.14
N PRO A 14 5.34 8.00 -11.81
CA PRO A 14 4.95 6.66 -11.36
C PRO A 14 5.29 6.34 -9.90
N THR A 15 6.45 6.81 -9.42
CA THR A 15 6.84 6.72 -8.01
C THR A 15 5.79 7.30 -7.06
N ASN A 16 5.32 8.53 -7.33
CA ASN A 16 4.37 9.22 -6.47
C ASN A 16 3.00 8.53 -6.54
N ALA A 17 2.58 8.10 -7.73
CA ALA A 17 1.35 7.32 -7.90
C ALA A 17 1.39 6.02 -7.09
N ASN A 18 2.49 5.27 -7.15
CA ASN A 18 2.68 4.02 -6.41
C ASN A 18 2.66 4.21 -4.89
N ILE A 19 3.25 5.29 -4.38
CA ILE A 19 3.23 5.62 -2.95
C ILE A 19 1.80 6.01 -2.52
N ILE A 20 1.13 6.88 -3.26
CA ILE A 20 -0.23 7.34 -2.92
C ILE A 20 -1.25 6.19 -2.96
N ILE A 21 -1.17 5.34 -3.99
CA ILE A 21 -2.03 4.15 -4.12
C ILE A 21 -1.75 3.16 -3.00
N GLY A 22 -0.47 2.94 -2.66
CA GLY A 22 -0.09 2.10 -1.53
C GLY A 22 -0.69 2.60 -0.21
N LEU A 23 -0.60 3.90 0.07
CA LEU A 23 -1.22 4.49 1.25
C LEU A 23 -2.75 4.32 1.25
N SER A 24 -3.38 4.45 0.08
CA SER A 24 -4.81 4.22 -0.09
C SER A 24 -5.24 2.78 0.21
N SER A 25 -4.31 1.82 0.13
CA SER A 25 -4.56 0.42 0.50
C SER A 25 -4.90 0.24 1.98
N ALA A 26 -4.62 1.22 2.84
CA ALA A 26 -5.07 1.21 4.22
C ALA A 26 -6.61 1.11 4.35
N PHE A 27 -7.34 1.63 3.36
CA PHE A 27 -8.80 1.64 3.32
C PHE A 27 -9.39 0.59 2.38
N ILE A 28 -8.62 0.18 1.37
CA ILE A 28 -9.06 -0.71 0.30
C ILE A 28 -8.09 -1.88 0.23
N ASP A 29 -8.63 -3.09 0.13
CA ASP A 29 -7.84 -4.30 -0.07
C ASP A 29 -6.79 -4.16 -1.19
N ASN A 30 -5.60 -4.69 -0.93
CA ASN A 30 -4.48 -4.67 -1.86
C ASN A 30 -4.77 -5.42 -3.16
N GLY A 31 -5.57 -6.49 -3.13
CA GLY A 31 -5.98 -7.25 -4.31
C GLY A 31 -6.84 -6.42 -5.26
N THR A 32 -7.82 -5.71 -4.72
CA THR A 32 -8.73 -4.83 -5.48
C THR A 32 -7.97 -3.66 -6.12
N LEU A 33 -7.04 -3.04 -5.38
CA LEU A 33 -6.22 -1.96 -5.94
C LEU A 33 -5.23 -2.47 -6.99
N MET A 34 -4.58 -3.61 -6.75
CA MET A 34 -3.68 -4.23 -7.73
C MET A 34 -4.43 -4.55 -9.03
N PHE A 35 -5.65 -5.12 -8.94
CA PHE A 35 -6.50 -5.39 -10.09
C PHE A 35 -6.83 -4.11 -10.88
N ALA A 36 -7.18 -3.02 -10.18
CA ALA A 36 -7.46 -1.74 -10.83
C ALA A 36 -6.25 -1.19 -11.60
N VAL A 37 -5.03 -1.30 -11.04
CA VAL A 37 -3.81 -0.85 -11.73
C VAL A 37 -3.47 -1.75 -12.90
N LEU A 38 -3.63 -3.08 -12.78
CA LEU A 38 -3.39 -4.02 -13.88
C LEU A 38 -4.32 -3.75 -15.07
N ASN A 39 -5.60 -3.43 -14.83
CA ASN A 39 -6.58 -3.13 -15.89
C ASN A 39 -6.30 -1.84 -16.67
N MET A 40 -5.51 -0.92 -16.10
CA MET A 40 -5.11 0.28 -16.80
C MET A 40 -4.00 0.03 -17.82
N HIS A 41 -3.34 -1.14 -17.76
CA HIS A 41 -2.18 -1.47 -18.56
C HIS A 41 -1.09 -0.36 -18.57
N PRO A 42 -0.65 0.14 -17.41
CA PRO A 42 0.36 1.19 -17.37
C PRO A 42 1.72 0.64 -17.79
N ASP A 43 2.47 1.42 -18.56
CA ASP A 43 3.85 1.09 -18.94
C ASP A 43 4.80 1.42 -17.78
N LEU A 44 4.89 0.51 -16.80
CA LEU A 44 5.74 0.64 -15.63
C LEU A 44 7.02 -0.21 -15.78
N PRO A 45 8.21 0.38 -15.54
CA PRO A 45 9.45 -0.41 -15.49
C PRO A 45 9.46 -1.33 -14.26
N PRO A 46 10.30 -2.38 -14.25
CA PRO A 46 10.33 -3.39 -13.18
C PRO A 46 10.44 -2.81 -11.76
N GLY A 47 11.29 -1.80 -11.56
CA GLY A 47 11.45 -1.14 -10.26
C GLY A 47 10.15 -0.52 -9.72
N GLN A 48 9.32 0.02 -10.62
CA GLN A 48 8.03 0.62 -10.25
C GLN A 48 6.97 -0.46 -9.94
N TRP A 49 6.99 -1.61 -10.62
CA TRP A 49 6.13 -2.74 -10.26
C TRP A 49 6.46 -3.30 -8.88
N LEU A 50 7.75 -3.41 -8.56
CA LEU A 50 8.20 -3.82 -7.24
C LEU A 50 7.78 -2.80 -6.17
N LEU A 51 7.97 -1.51 -6.45
CA LEU A 51 7.55 -0.43 -5.55
C LEU A 51 6.03 -0.48 -5.30
N LEU A 52 5.21 -0.59 -6.34
CA LEU A 52 3.75 -0.69 -6.23
C LEU A 52 3.33 -1.89 -5.37
N THR A 53 3.92 -3.06 -5.63
CA THR A 53 3.59 -4.28 -4.91
C THR A 53 3.93 -4.15 -3.43
N LEU A 54 5.11 -3.59 -3.13
CA LEU A 54 5.56 -3.32 -1.77
C LEU A 54 4.63 -2.31 -1.08
N THR A 55 4.34 -1.17 -1.72
CA THR A 55 3.54 -0.12 -1.10
C THR A 55 2.10 -0.54 -0.89
N LEU A 56 1.49 -1.32 -1.78
CA LEU A 56 0.17 -1.93 -1.56
C LEU A 56 0.19 -2.94 -0.40
N GLY A 57 1.20 -3.80 -0.35
CA GLY A 57 1.34 -4.81 0.71
C GLY A 57 1.51 -4.19 2.10
N VAL A 58 2.43 -3.24 2.24
CA VAL A 58 2.71 -2.59 3.54
C VAL A 58 1.60 -1.60 3.90
N GLY A 59 1.07 -0.85 2.93
CA GLY A 59 0.05 0.16 3.14
C GLY A 59 -1.25 -0.39 3.73
N GLY A 60 -1.68 -1.59 3.35
CA GLY A 60 -2.86 -2.26 3.92
C GLY A 60 -2.80 -2.49 5.43
N SER A 61 -1.60 -2.48 6.02
CA SER A 61 -1.41 -2.70 7.47
C SER A 61 -1.66 -1.46 8.32
N LEU A 62 -1.74 -0.25 7.73
CA LEU A 62 -1.87 1.02 8.47
C LEU A 62 -3.10 1.08 9.38
N LEU A 63 -4.26 0.61 8.90
CA LEU A 63 -5.53 0.67 9.64
C LEU A 63 -6.04 -0.70 10.11
N ALA A 64 -5.28 -1.78 9.87
CA ALA A 64 -5.69 -3.19 10.02
C ALA A 64 -6.88 -3.64 9.17
N ILE A 65 -7.83 -2.77 8.84
CA ILE A 65 -8.99 -3.09 7.99
C ILE A 65 -8.64 -3.21 6.50
N GLY A 66 -7.54 -2.59 6.06
CA GLY A 66 -7.06 -2.64 4.68
C GLY A 66 -6.44 -3.98 4.26
N SER A 67 -6.43 -4.97 5.15
CA SER A 67 -5.82 -6.28 4.91
C SER A 67 -6.68 -7.39 5.52
N ALA A 68 -6.94 -8.46 4.74
CA ALA A 68 -7.75 -9.59 5.19
C ALA A 68 -7.24 -10.26 6.49
N PRO A 69 -5.91 -10.49 6.67
CA PRO A 69 -5.35 -10.90 7.96
C PRO A 69 -5.68 -9.96 9.12
N GLY A 70 -5.64 -8.63 8.89
CA GLY A 70 -5.92 -7.64 9.93
C GLY A 70 -7.39 -7.62 10.34
N VAL A 71 -8.32 -7.70 9.37
CA VAL A 71 -9.76 -7.87 9.65
C VAL A 71 -10.03 -9.18 10.38
N GLY A 72 -9.37 -10.28 9.96
CA GLY A 72 -9.48 -11.58 10.61
C GLY A 72 -9.04 -11.52 12.08
N LEU A 73 -7.91 -10.87 12.37
CA LEU A 73 -7.40 -10.72 13.73
C LEU A 73 -8.34 -9.88 14.61
N LEU A 74 -8.85 -8.77 14.10
CA LEU A 74 -9.85 -7.93 14.78
C LEU A 74 -11.16 -8.69 15.07
N GLY A 75 -11.54 -9.63 14.20
CA GLY A 75 -12.72 -10.47 14.39
C GLY A 75 -12.51 -11.60 15.41
N GLN A 76 -11.29 -12.10 15.54
CA GLN A 76 -10.96 -13.23 16.42
C GLN A 76 -10.61 -12.80 17.86
N ILE A 77 -9.85 -11.71 18.02
CA ILE A 77 -9.39 -11.25 19.34
C ILE A 77 -10.33 -10.16 19.85
N LYS A 78 -11.38 -10.58 20.55
CA LYS A 78 -12.35 -9.64 21.16
C LYS A 78 -11.78 -8.87 22.35
N GLU A 79 -10.77 -9.43 23.03
CA GLU A 79 -10.09 -8.79 24.17
C GLU A 79 -8.61 -8.60 23.85
N GLY A 80 -8.12 -7.35 23.86
CA GLY A 80 -6.70 -7.01 23.73
C GLY A 80 -6.27 -6.41 22.39
N TYR A 81 -6.96 -6.70 21.28
CA TYR A 81 -6.63 -6.13 19.96
C TYR A 81 -7.87 -5.52 19.30
N THR A 82 -8.07 -4.21 19.53
CA THR A 82 -9.17 -3.43 18.94
C THR A 82 -8.65 -2.48 17.87
N PHE A 83 -9.55 -1.98 17.01
CA PHE A 83 -9.20 -0.96 16.02
C PHE A 83 -8.55 0.28 16.66
N GLY A 84 -9.11 0.77 17.78
CA GLY A 84 -8.56 1.91 18.51
C GLY A 84 -7.16 1.64 19.07
N TYR A 85 -6.88 0.41 19.51
CA TYR A 85 -5.54 0.02 19.94
C TYR A 85 -4.56 0.00 18.76
N HIS A 86 -4.97 -0.55 17.60
CA HIS A 86 -4.15 -0.54 16.40
C HIS A 86 -3.82 0.88 15.92
N MET A 87 -4.80 1.79 15.97
CA MET A 87 -4.61 3.20 15.61
C MET A 87 -3.56 3.91 16.46
N ARG A 88 -3.35 3.49 17.72
CA ARG A 88 -2.26 4.01 18.55
C ARG A 88 -0.87 3.66 17.98
N TRP A 89 -0.77 2.53 17.29
CA TRP A 89 0.46 2.06 16.64
C TRP A 89 0.58 2.47 15.17
N MET A 90 -0.49 3.03 14.57
CA MET A 90 -0.49 3.53 13.19
C MET A 90 0.73 4.42 12.87
N PRO A 91 1.18 5.37 13.73
CA PRO A 91 2.36 6.17 13.42
C PRO A 91 3.65 5.35 13.26
N VAL A 92 3.82 4.29 14.07
CA VAL A 92 4.97 3.39 13.96
C VAL A 92 4.88 2.54 12.69
N ILE A 93 3.67 2.10 12.33
CA ILE A 93 3.42 1.38 11.08
C ILE A 93 3.69 2.28 9.87
N LEU A 94 3.32 3.56 9.94
CA LEU A 94 3.60 4.56 8.91
C LEU A 94 5.11 4.81 8.77
N LEU A 95 5.86 4.85 9.87
CA LEU A 95 7.32 4.88 9.80
C LEU A 95 7.88 3.64 9.11
N GLY A 96 7.32 2.46 9.41
CA GLY A 96 7.63 1.22 8.71
C GLY A 96 7.38 1.31 7.21
N TYR A 97 6.24 1.87 6.80
CA TYR A 97 5.89 2.11 5.40
C TYR A 97 6.94 2.99 4.68
N ILE A 98 7.30 4.12 5.28
CA ILE A 98 8.34 5.03 4.73
C ILE A 98 9.69 4.32 4.68
N ALA A 99 10.06 3.58 5.74
CA ALA A 99 11.31 2.84 5.80
C ALA A 99 11.37 1.75 4.71
N SER A 100 10.28 1.02 4.46
CA SER A 100 10.23 0.03 3.37
C SER A 100 10.43 0.67 2.00
N ILE A 101 9.89 1.87 1.75
CA ILE A 101 10.14 2.60 0.50
C ILE A 101 11.61 3.02 0.38
N ALA A 102 12.19 3.56 1.46
CA ALA A 102 13.61 3.95 1.46
C ALA A 102 14.54 2.75 1.21
N VAL A 103 14.28 1.62 1.88
CA VAL A 103 15.01 0.36 1.68
C VAL A 103 14.80 -0.18 0.27
N HIS A 104 13.60 -0.06 -0.29
CA HIS A 104 13.32 -0.45 -1.67
C HIS A 104 14.21 0.30 -2.65
N PHE A 105 14.30 1.63 -2.53
CA PHE A 105 15.19 2.43 -3.37
C PHE A 105 16.66 2.10 -3.15
N TRP A 106 17.05 1.78 -1.92
CA TRP A 106 18.43 1.44 -1.62
C TRP A 106 18.85 0.09 -2.23
N ILE A 107 18.02 -0.95 -2.07
CA ILE A 107 18.32 -2.30 -2.58
C ILE A 107 18.15 -2.37 -4.10
N ASN A 108 17.13 -1.70 -4.65
CA ASN A 108 16.79 -1.75 -6.07
C ASN A 108 17.31 -0.53 -6.84
N ALA A 109 18.39 0.10 -6.37
CA ALA A 109 18.92 1.33 -6.95
C ALA A 109 19.26 1.19 -8.46
N GLU A 110 19.57 -0.01 -8.93
CA GLU A 110 19.82 -0.28 -10.36
C GLU A 110 18.60 -0.15 -11.28
N TYR A 111 17.39 -0.15 -10.70
CA TYR A 111 16.13 -0.06 -11.45
C TYR A 111 15.56 1.37 -11.53
N PHE A 112 16.24 2.37 -10.94
CA PHE A 112 15.80 3.76 -10.83
C PHE A 112 16.90 4.74 -11.25
#